data_AF-A0A1L4BN46-F1
#
_entry.id   AF-A0A1L4BN46-F1
#
_cell.length_a   1.000
_cell.length_b   1.000
_cell.length_c   1.000
_cell.angle_alpha   90.00
_cell.angle_beta   90.00
_cell.angle_gamma   90.00
#
_symmetry.space_group_name_H-M   'P 1'
#
loop_
_entity.id
_entity.type
_entity.pdbx_description
1 polymer ?
#
loop_
_entity_poly.entity_id
_entity_poly.type
_entity_poly.pdbx_seq_one_letter_code
_entity_poly.pdbx_strand_id
1 'polypeptide(L)'
;MAIHLYKTSTPSTRKRAVDSQGKSNPRNHLIYGQHRCGKGRNARGIITAGHRGGGHKRLYRQIDFRRNENNIYGRIVTIEYDPNRNAYICLIHYGDGEKRYILHPRGARIGDTIVSGTEVPIKMGNALPLTNIPLGTAIHNIEITLGKGGQLARAAGAVAKLISKEGKSAAVKLPSGEVRLISQNCSATVGQVGNVGVNRKSLGRAGSKRWLGKRPVVRGVAMNPVDHPHGGGEGKAPIGRKKPATPWGRPALGIRTRKRKKYNDNLILRRRSK
;
A
#
# COMPACT_ATOMS: atom_id res chain seq x y z
N MET A 1 13.57 -9.91 -6.11
CA MET A 1 14.73 -9.08 -6.48
C MET A 1 15.57 -8.81 -5.25
N ALA A 2 16.87 -8.64 -5.47
CA ALA A 2 17.89 -8.53 -4.44
C ALA A 2 18.14 -7.06 -4.07
N ILE A 3 18.56 -6.84 -2.82
CA ILE A 3 18.93 -5.52 -2.33
C ILE A 3 20.42 -5.33 -2.56
N HIS A 4 20.78 -4.27 -3.27
CA HIS A 4 22.17 -3.90 -3.50
C HIS A 4 22.65 -2.94 -2.41
N LEU A 5 23.77 -3.30 -1.79
CA LEU A 5 24.52 -2.44 -0.88
C LEU A 5 25.54 -1.63 -1.68
N TYR A 6 25.68 -0.35 -1.35
CA TYR A 6 26.67 0.51 -1.97
C TYR A 6 28.04 0.33 -1.30
N LYS A 7 29.12 0.47 -2.09
CA LYS A 7 30.47 0.63 -1.52
C LYS A 7 30.51 1.86 -0.60
N THR A 8 31.26 1.74 0.49
CA THR A 8 31.40 2.73 1.58
C THR A 8 32.29 3.91 1.21
N SER A 9 32.08 4.52 0.03
CA SER A 9 32.92 5.62 -0.47
C SER A 9 32.60 6.99 0.14
N THR A 10 31.36 7.23 0.56
CA THR A 10 30.94 8.49 1.20
C THR A 10 30.22 8.20 2.50
N PRO A 11 30.20 9.16 3.47
CA PRO A 11 29.43 9.00 4.70
C PRO A 11 27.97 8.58 4.46
N SER A 12 27.39 9.08 3.36
CA SER A 12 26.00 8.86 2.96
C SER A 12 25.72 7.50 2.32
N THR A 13 26.73 6.83 1.75
CA THR A 13 26.58 5.53 1.09
C THR A 13 26.80 4.35 2.02
N ARG A 14 27.48 4.55 3.17
CA ARG A 14 27.81 3.48 4.15
C ARG A 14 26.63 2.61 4.59
N LYS A 15 25.45 3.22 4.73
CA LYS A 15 24.20 2.54 5.15
C LYS A 15 23.14 2.51 4.05
N ARG A 16 23.49 2.77 2.80
CA ARG A 16 22.52 2.89 1.70
C ARG A 16 22.27 1.53 1.05
N ALA A 17 20.99 1.17 0.97
CA ALA A 17 20.55 -0.08 0.37
C ALA A 17 19.38 0.18 -0.60
N VAL A 18 19.54 -0.21 -1.86
CA VAL A 18 18.58 0.10 -2.96
C VAL A 18 18.22 -1.18 -3.71
N ASP A 19 17.03 -1.22 -4.32
CA ASP A 19 16.62 -2.32 -5.21
C ASP A 19 17.31 -2.25 -6.56
N SER A 20 17.41 -3.38 -7.24
CA SER A 20 17.69 -3.42 -8.68
C SER A 20 16.59 -2.65 -9.46
N GLN A 21 17.00 -1.82 -10.41
CA GLN A 21 16.07 -1.06 -11.26
C GLN A 21 15.25 -2.01 -12.13
N GLY A 22 13.92 -1.87 -12.12
CA GLY A 22 13.06 -2.55 -13.08
C GLY A 22 13.24 -1.93 -14.47
N LYS A 23 13.03 -2.72 -15.53
CA LYS A 23 13.12 -2.23 -16.91
C LYS A 23 12.11 -1.08 -17.13
N SER A 24 12.58 0.00 -17.74
CA SER A 24 11.72 1.11 -18.16
C SER A 24 11.27 0.89 -19.59
N ASN A 25 9.96 0.78 -19.80
CA ASN A 25 9.37 0.71 -21.12
C ASN A 25 8.91 2.10 -21.61
N PRO A 26 8.75 2.26 -22.94
CA PRO A 26 8.17 3.47 -23.52
C PRO A 26 6.76 3.76 -22.97
N ARG A 27 6.33 5.01 -23.20
CA ARG A 27 5.10 5.55 -22.64
C ARG A 27 3.87 4.86 -23.26
N ASN A 28 3.21 4.00 -22.49
CA ASN A 28 1.91 3.40 -22.87
C ASN A 28 0.75 4.35 -22.61
N HIS A 29 -0.40 4.14 -23.29
CA HIS A 29 -1.66 4.87 -23.06
C HIS A 29 -2.20 4.78 -21.61
N LEU A 30 -1.68 3.85 -20.80
CA LEU A 30 -2.02 3.64 -19.40
C LEU A 30 -1.30 4.60 -18.41
N ILE A 31 -0.52 5.56 -18.93
CA ILE A 31 0.33 6.46 -18.16
C ILE A 31 -0.15 7.90 -18.32
N TYR A 32 -0.62 8.49 -17.22
CA TYR A 32 -1.24 9.81 -17.20
C TYR A 32 -0.43 10.82 -16.37
N GLY A 33 -0.61 12.11 -16.66
CA GLY A 33 -0.15 13.19 -15.79
C GLY A 33 -0.90 13.14 -14.44
N GLN A 34 -0.17 13.24 -13.32
CA GLN A 34 -0.82 13.29 -12.00
C GLN A 34 -1.11 14.74 -11.59
N HIS A 35 -2.36 15.19 -11.76
CA HIS A 35 -2.79 16.57 -11.53
C HIS A 35 -3.29 16.87 -10.09
N ARG A 36 -2.71 16.24 -9.06
CA ARG A 36 -2.99 16.70 -7.67
C ARG A 36 -2.11 17.91 -7.34
N CYS A 37 -2.60 19.08 -7.72
CA CYS A 37 -2.06 20.38 -7.36
C CYS A 37 -2.04 20.55 -5.83
N GLY A 38 -0.91 21.01 -5.27
CA GLY A 38 -0.74 21.27 -3.83
C GLY A 38 -0.51 20.02 -2.96
N LYS A 39 0.70 19.43 -2.99
CA LYS A 39 1.05 18.27 -2.14
C LYS A 39 0.80 18.56 -0.65
N GLY A 40 -0.29 18.03 -0.09
CA GLY A 40 -0.67 18.17 1.32
C GLY A 40 -1.54 19.37 1.65
N ARG A 41 -2.02 20.11 0.64
CA ARG A 41 -2.97 21.21 0.78
C ARG A 41 -4.39 20.78 0.37
N ASN A 42 -5.41 21.40 0.93
CA ASN A 42 -6.81 21.22 0.51
C ASN A 42 -7.22 22.24 -0.57
N ALA A 43 -8.50 22.23 -0.98
CA ALA A 43 -9.03 23.16 -1.98
C ALA A 43 -8.88 24.65 -1.60
N ARG A 44 -8.86 24.98 -0.30
CA ARG A 44 -8.61 26.33 0.22
C ARG A 44 -7.11 26.72 0.20
N GLY A 45 -6.22 25.80 -0.17
CA GLY A 45 -4.77 26.03 -0.17
C GLY A 45 -4.11 25.90 1.20
N ILE A 46 -4.85 25.51 2.25
CA ILE A 46 -4.34 25.29 3.61
C ILE A 46 -3.66 23.94 3.71
N ILE A 47 -2.55 23.85 4.45
CA ILE A 47 -1.85 22.60 4.74
C ILE A 47 -2.70 21.75 5.70
N THR A 48 -3.26 20.66 5.19
CA THR A 48 -4.04 19.68 5.99
C THR A 48 -3.25 18.41 6.27
N ALA A 49 -2.37 18.02 5.35
CA ALA A 49 -1.42 16.93 5.55
C ALA A 49 0.00 17.49 5.58
N GLY A 50 0.49 17.72 6.81
CA GLY A 50 1.83 18.22 7.06
C GLY A 50 2.94 17.32 6.48
N HIS A 51 4.14 17.88 6.38
CA HIS A 51 5.36 17.19 5.97
C HIS A 51 5.35 16.61 4.54
N ARG A 52 4.44 17.09 3.68
CA ARG A 52 4.38 16.77 2.24
C ARG A 52 4.88 17.95 1.40
N GLY A 53 5.52 17.67 0.27
CA GLY A 53 6.02 18.69 -0.68
C GLY A 53 7.38 18.34 -1.28
N GLY A 54 7.73 18.99 -2.40
CA GLY A 54 8.91 18.67 -3.20
C GLY A 54 8.84 17.28 -3.82
N GLY A 55 9.99 16.64 -4.02
CA GLY A 55 10.11 15.28 -4.58
C GLY A 55 9.95 15.22 -6.10
N HIS A 56 10.38 14.11 -6.69
CA HIS A 56 10.41 13.94 -8.15
C HIS A 56 9.00 13.98 -8.76
N LYS A 57 8.87 14.51 -9.99
CA LYS A 57 7.63 14.46 -10.78
C LYS A 57 7.28 13.00 -11.06
N ARG A 58 6.01 12.64 -10.95
CA ARG A 58 5.54 11.26 -11.15
C ARG A 58 4.41 11.26 -12.17
N LEU A 59 4.39 10.21 -12.97
CA LEU A 59 3.26 9.89 -13.82
C LEU A 59 2.42 8.84 -13.11
N TYR A 60 1.10 8.96 -13.22
CA TYR A 60 0.17 8.00 -12.67
C TYR A 60 0.04 6.82 -13.64
N ARG A 61 0.23 5.61 -13.13
CA ARG A 61 -0.08 4.38 -13.87
C ARG A 61 -1.43 3.86 -13.45
N GLN A 62 -2.36 3.79 -14.40
CA GLN A 62 -3.70 3.24 -14.19
C GLN A 62 -3.60 1.73 -13.98
N ILE A 63 -3.83 1.29 -12.74
CA ILE A 63 -3.95 -0.14 -12.41
C ILE A 63 -5.41 -0.54 -12.53
N ASP A 64 -5.66 -1.69 -13.11
CA ASP A 64 -6.89 -2.43 -12.93
C ASP A 64 -6.91 -3.12 -11.55
N PHE A 65 -7.55 -2.47 -10.57
CA PHE A 65 -7.82 -3.09 -9.27
C PHE A 65 -9.06 -3.96 -9.26
N ARG A 66 -9.93 -3.86 -10.28
CA ARG A 66 -11.23 -4.56 -10.34
C ARG A 66 -11.09 -5.94 -10.92
N ARG A 67 -10.18 -6.15 -11.89
CA ARG A 67 -10.00 -7.43 -12.59
C ARG A 67 -11.34 -7.90 -13.17
N ASN A 68 -12.07 -6.99 -13.82
CA ASN A 68 -13.45 -7.21 -14.26
C ASN A 68 -13.57 -7.89 -15.63
N GLU A 69 -12.47 -8.02 -16.38
CA GLU A 69 -12.42 -8.86 -17.58
C GLU A 69 -12.43 -10.33 -17.17
N ASN A 70 -13.62 -10.91 -17.17
CA ASN A 70 -13.83 -12.29 -16.78
C ASN A 70 -13.59 -13.22 -17.98
N ASN A 71 -12.99 -14.38 -17.71
CA ASN A 71 -12.76 -15.48 -18.64
C ASN A 71 -11.87 -15.17 -19.86
N ILE A 72 -11.18 -14.03 -19.86
CA ILE A 72 -10.17 -13.70 -20.88
C ILE A 72 -8.78 -13.97 -20.31
N TYR A 73 -8.01 -14.79 -21.03
CA TYR A 73 -6.63 -15.07 -20.67
C TYR A 73 -5.73 -13.89 -21.03
N GLY A 74 -4.94 -13.45 -20.06
CA GLY A 74 -3.93 -12.41 -20.23
C GLY A 74 -2.53 -12.95 -19.96
N ARG A 75 -1.55 -12.55 -20.78
CA ARG A 75 -0.14 -12.91 -20.62
C ARG A 75 0.65 -11.75 -20.01
N ILE A 76 1.47 -12.04 -19.00
CA ILE A 76 2.37 -11.05 -18.40
C ILE A 76 3.49 -10.76 -19.38
N VAL A 77 3.57 -9.53 -19.86
CA VAL A 77 4.58 -9.09 -20.83
C VAL A 77 5.79 -8.51 -20.13
N THR A 78 5.57 -7.61 -19.17
CA THR A 78 6.66 -6.96 -18.42
C THR A 78 6.32 -6.79 -16.95
N ILE A 79 7.37 -6.70 -16.14
CA ILE A 79 7.29 -6.32 -14.73
C ILE A 79 7.99 -4.97 -14.58
N GLU A 80 7.24 -3.97 -14.13
CA GLU A 80 7.67 -2.58 -14.15
C GLU A 80 7.67 -1.94 -12.75
N TYR A 81 8.58 -0.98 -12.57
CA TYR A 81 8.63 -0.14 -11.38
C TYR A 81 7.55 0.93 -11.39
N ASP A 82 6.77 1.07 -10.31
CA ASP A 82 5.83 2.17 -10.11
C ASP A 82 6.23 3.18 -9.02
N PRO A 83 6.37 4.50 -9.32
CA PRO A 83 6.74 5.48 -8.33
C PRO A 83 5.58 5.89 -7.40
N ASN A 84 4.35 5.45 -7.66
CA ASN A 84 3.17 5.84 -6.88
C ASN A 84 2.85 4.84 -5.75
N ARG A 85 3.46 3.65 -5.78
CA ARG A 85 3.32 2.60 -4.78
C ARG A 85 4.66 1.92 -4.50
N ASN A 86 4.69 1.04 -3.52
CA ASN A 86 5.89 0.27 -3.18
C ASN A 86 5.97 -1.07 -3.92
N ALA A 87 4.82 -1.65 -4.30
CA ALA A 87 4.74 -2.86 -5.09
C ALA A 87 5.15 -2.62 -6.55
N TYR A 88 5.73 -3.64 -7.19
CA TYR A 88 5.87 -3.68 -8.64
C TYR A 88 4.50 -3.89 -9.30
N ILE A 89 4.43 -3.60 -10.59
CA ILE A 89 3.25 -3.85 -11.42
C ILE A 89 3.62 -4.74 -12.59
N CYS A 90 2.66 -5.51 -13.08
CA CYS A 90 2.80 -6.28 -14.32
C CYS A 90 1.98 -5.63 -15.41
N LEU A 91 2.54 -5.50 -16.60
CA LEU A 91 1.77 -5.23 -17.82
C LEU A 91 1.25 -6.55 -18.35
N ILE A 92 -0.06 -6.63 -18.57
CA ILE A 92 -0.74 -7.78 -19.15
C ILE A 92 -1.22 -7.41 -20.54
N HIS A 93 -1.07 -8.33 -21.48
CA HIS A 93 -1.78 -8.29 -22.76
C HIS A 93 -2.84 -9.38 -22.74
N TYR A 94 -4.10 -9.00 -22.93
CA TYR A 94 -5.22 -9.91 -23.05
C TYR A 94 -5.40 -10.38 -24.49
N GLY A 95 -6.11 -11.49 -24.68
CA GLY A 95 -6.37 -12.07 -26.01
C GLY A 95 -7.20 -11.18 -26.93
N ASP A 96 -7.99 -10.27 -26.36
CA ASP A 96 -8.76 -9.23 -27.06
C ASP A 96 -7.91 -8.02 -27.53
N GLY A 97 -6.62 -7.99 -27.18
CA GLY A 97 -5.70 -6.89 -27.47
C GLY A 97 -5.67 -5.80 -26.40
N GLU A 98 -6.52 -5.87 -25.37
CA GLU A 98 -6.47 -4.93 -24.25
C GLU A 98 -5.19 -5.09 -23.44
N LYS A 99 -4.70 -3.97 -22.92
CA LYS A 99 -3.50 -3.92 -22.08
C LYS A 99 -3.86 -3.31 -20.75
N ARG A 100 -3.52 -3.98 -19.65
CA ARG A 100 -3.79 -3.48 -18.30
C ARG A 100 -2.61 -3.68 -17.37
N TYR A 101 -2.47 -2.78 -16.39
CA TYR A 101 -1.55 -2.98 -15.28
C TYR A 101 -2.26 -3.65 -14.12
N ILE A 102 -1.61 -4.66 -13.53
CA ILE A 102 -2.00 -5.23 -12.24
C ILE A 102 -0.87 -5.08 -11.21
N LEU A 103 -1.19 -5.31 -9.94
CA LEU A 103 -0.15 -5.53 -8.94
C LEU A 103 0.61 -6.81 -9.25
N HIS A 104 1.94 -6.76 -9.16
CA HIS A 104 2.78 -7.92 -9.38
C HIS A 104 2.64 -8.91 -8.20
N PRO A 105 2.13 -10.14 -8.43
CA PRO A 105 2.09 -11.16 -7.40
C PRO A 105 3.48 -11.81 -7.24
N ARG A 106 3.83 -12.19 -6.02
CA ARG A 106 5.14 -12.74 -5.66
C ARG A 106 5.36 -14.09 -6.31
N GLY A 107 6.22 -14.14 -7.32
CA GLY A 107 6.61 -15.38 -7.99
C GLY A 107 6.17 -15.46 -9.44
N ALA A 108 5.27 -14.57 -9.87
CA ALA A 108 4.92 -14.46 -11.28
C ALA A 108 6.13 -14.03 -12.12
N ARG A 109 6.26 -14.63 -13.29
CA ARG A 109 7.32 -14.38 -14.26
C ARG A 109 6.73 -13.76 -15.52
N ILE A 110 7.62 -13.18 -16.32
CA ILE A 110 7.26 -12.75 -17.67
C ILE A 110 6.90 -14.00 -18.47
N GLY A 111 5.79 -13.95 -19.19
CA GLY A 111 5.26 -15.05 -19.98
C GLY A 111 4.13 -15.83 -19.30
N ASP A 112 3.95 -15.69 -17.99
CA ASP A 112 2.88 -16.38 -17.26
C ASP A 112 1.49 -15.89 -17.71
N THR A 113 0.55 -16.82 -17.76
CA THR A 113 -0.86 -16.56 -18.07
C THR A 113 -1.67 -16.37 -16.80
N ILE A 114 -2.50 -15.34 -16.77
CA ILE A 114 -3.41 -15.04 -15.68
C ILE A 114 -4.82 -14.81 -16.23
N VAL A 115 -5.82 -15.08 -15.40
CA VAL A 115 -7.22 -14.94 -15.77
C VAL A 115 -8.04 -14.51 -14.54
N SER A 116 -9.12 -13.80 -14.79
CA SER A 116 -10.13 -13.42 -13.78
C SER A 116 -11.43 -14.17 -14.09
N GLY A 117 -12.18 -14.59 -13.07
CA GLY A 117 -13.48 -15.24 -13.30
C GLY A 117 -13.94 -16.07 -12.10
N THR A 118 -15.14 -16.64 -12.22
CA THR A 118 -15.73 -17.55 -11.24
C THR A 118 -15.09 -18.93 -11.33
N GLU A 119 -15.06 -19.52 -12.54
CA GLU A 119 -14.61 -20.88 -12.80
C GLU A 119 -13.16 -20.91 -13.31
N VAL A 120 -12.25 -20.41 -12.47
CA VAL A 120 -10.85 -20.22 -12.81
C VAL A 120 -9.96 -21.11 -11.94
N PRO A 121 -8.83 -21.64 -12.46
CA PRO A 121 -7.90 -22.40 -11.64
C PRO A 121 -7.31 -21.52 -10.53
N ILE A 122 -7.15 -22.10 -9.33
CA ILE A 122 -6.53 -21.44 -8.17
C ILE A 122 -5.01 -21.40 -8.38
N LYS A 123 -4.57 -20.45 -9.21
CA LYS A 123 -3.16 -20.18 -9.53
C LYS A 123 -2.79 -18.77 -9.14
N MET A 124 -1.50 -18.54 -8.90
CA MET A 124 -0.97 -17.24 -8.54
C MET A 124 -1.31 -16.17 -9.59
N GLY A 125 -1.83 -15.02 -9.17
CA GLY A 125 -2.21 -13.92 -10.06
C GLY A 125 -3.62 -14.03 -10.64
N ASN A 126 -4.28 -15.19 -10.52
CA ASN A 126 -5.69 -15.31 -10.89
C ASN A 126 -6.58 -14.62 -9.86
N ALA A 127 -7.68 -14.02 -10.34
CA ALA A 127 -8.63 -13.30 -9.50
C ALA A 127 -9.99 -13.98 -9.56
N LEU A 128 -10.55 -14.28 -8.38
CA LEU A 128 -11.79 -15.03 -8.22
C LEU A 128 -12.63 -14.43 -7.10
N PRO A 129 -13.95 -14.66 -7.08
CA PRO A 129 -14.75 -14.38 -5.89
C PRO A 129 -14.29 -15.25 -4.71
N LEU A 130 -14.43 -14.74 -3.49
CA LEU A 130 -14.10 -15.47 -2.27
C LEU A 130 -14.92 -16.75 -2.11
N THR A 131 -16.09 -16.87 -2.74
CA THR A 131 -16.89 -18.11 -2.84
C THR A 131 -16.06 -19.28 -3.36
N ASN A 132 -15.23 -19.06 -4.38
CA ASN A 132 -14.56 -20.14 -5.13
C ASN A 132 -13.12 -20.39 -4.66
N ILE A 133 -12.57 -19.49 -3.85
CA ILE A 133 -11.21 -19.61 -3.31
C ILE A 133 -11.20 -20.56 -2.11
N PRO A 134 -10.36 -21.61 -2.04
CA PRO A 134 -10.36 -22.53 -0.91
C PRO A 134 -9.86 -21.87 0.38
N LEU A 135 -10.29 -22.42 1.52
CA LEU A 135 -9.86 -21.98 2.84
C LEU A 135 -8.34 -22.12 3.00
N GLY A 136 -7.73 -21.27 3.81
CA GLY A 136 -6.29 -21.27 4.09
C GLY A 136 -5.43 -20.59 3.01
N THR A 137 -5.97 -20.33 1.82
CA THR A 137 -5.24 -19.69 0.73
C THR A 137 -4.74 -18.29 1.08
N ALA A 138 -3.55 -17.97 0.56
CA ALA A 138 -2.98 -16.64 0.60
C ALA A 138 -3.57 -15.80 -0.54
N ILE A 139 -4.15 -14.65 -0.19
CA ILE A 139 -4.84 -13.75 -1.11
C ILE A 139 -4.38 -12.31 -0.92
N HIS A 140 -4.49 -11.51 -1.97
CA HIS A 140 -4.19 -10.08 -1.98
C HIS A 140 -5.17 -9.31 -2.87
N ASN A 141 -5.09 -7.98 -2.87
CA ASN A 141 -5.99 -7.11 -3.65
C ASN A 141 -7.48 -7.43 -3.44
N ILE A 142 -7.93 -7.43 -2.19
CA ILE A 142 -9.26 -7.91 -1.80
C ILE A 142 -10.27 -6.77 -1.83
N GLU A 143 -11.43 -6.99 -2.45
CA GLU A 143 -12.56 -6.08 -2.42
C GLU A 143 -13.22 -6.05 -1.03
N ILE A 144 -13.65 -4.88 -0.58
CA ILE A 144 -14.48 -4.74 0.64
C ILE A 144 -15.97 -4.76 0.27
N THR A 145 -16.28 -4.23 -0.91
CA THR A 145 -17.61 -4.13 -1.47
C THR A 145 -17.51 -4.57 -2.92
N LEU A 146 -18.47 -5.40 -3.34
CA LEU A 146 -18.54 -5.95 -4.69
C LEU A 146 -18.38 -4.86 -5.75
N GLY A 147 -17.47 -5.07 -6.71
CA GLY A 147 -17.27 -4.20 -7.87
C GLY A 147 -16.58 -2.86 -7.59
N LYS A 148 -16.25 -2.54 -6.33
CA LYS A 148 -15.49 -1.33 -5.99
C LYS A 148 -13.98 -1.47 -6.18
N GLY A 149 -13.53 -2.63 -6.66
CA GLY A 149 -12.12 -2.95 -6.86
C GLY A 149 -11.39 -3.27 -5.56
N GLY A 150 -10.24 -3.92 -5.69
CA GLY A 150 -9.44 -4.33 -4.56
C GLY A 150 -8.93 -3.14 -3.76
N GLN A 151 -9.18 -3.17 -2.44
CA GLN A 151 -8.84 -2.09 -1.51
C GLN A 151 -7.83 -2.56 -0.46
N LEU A 152 -7.93 -3.83 -0.04
CA LEU A 152 -7.12 -4.43 1.02
C LEU A 152 -5.91 -5.18 0.46
N ALA A 153 -4.85 -5.28 1.28
CA ALA A 153 -3.63 -6.04 0.97
C ALA A 153 -2.99 -5.69 -0.39
N ARG A 154 -2.71 -4.40 -0.62
CA ARG A 154 -2.10 -3.89 -1.89
C ARG A 154 -0.63 -3.49 -1.78
N ALA A 155 -0.13 -3.36 -0.56
CA ALA A 155 1.25 -2.94 -0.32
C ALA A 155 2.22 -4.08 -0.67
N ALA A 156 3.44 -3.74 -1.04
CA ALA A 156 4.52 -4.72 -1.25
C ALA A 156 4.64 -5.71 -0.06
N GLY A 157 4.68 -7.00 -0.37
CA GLY A 157 4.69 -8.08 0.61
C GLY A 157 3.40 -8.29 1.41
N ALA A 158 2.34 -7.50 1.18
CA ALA A 158 1.08 -7.70 1.87
C ALA A 158 0.41 -9.01 1.42
N VAL A 159 -0.16 -9.72 2.39
CA VAL A 159 -0.91 -10.95 2.18
C VAL A 159 -2.01 -11.04 3.24
N ALA A 160 -3.18 -11.50 2.83
CA ALA A 160 -4.26 -11.89 3.72
C ALA A 160 -4.49 -13.40 3.57
N LYS A 161 -5.11 -14.01 4.58
CA LYS A 161 -5.50 -15.42 4.53
C LYS A 161 -7.00 -15.56 4.68
N LEU A 162 -7.61 -16.39 3.85
CA LEU A 162 -9.00 -16.78 4.01
C LEU A 162 -9.10 -17.82 5.13
N ILE A 163 -9.82 -17.53 6.21
CA ILE A 163 -9.90 -18.41 7.39
C ILE A 163 -11.10 -19.35 7.29
N SER A 164 -12.29 -18.76 7.15
CA SER A 164 -13.55 -19.49 7.12
C SER A 164 -14.53 -18.81 6.17
N LYS A 165 -15.56 -19.56 5.78
CA LYS A 165 -16.71 -19.09 5.01
C LYS A 165 -17.96 -19.47 5.79
N GLU A 166 -18.82 -18.50 6.05
CA GLU A 166 -20.03 -18.68 6.84
C GLU A 166 -21.18 -17.87 6.21
N GLY A 167 -22.26 -18.55 5.84
CA GLY A 167 -23.41 -17.95 5.18
C GLY A 167 -23.01 -17.14 3.95
N LYS A 168 -23.30 -15.83 3.96
CA LYS A 168 -22.99 -14.89 2.86
C LYS A 168 -21.63 -14.18 3.01
N SER A 169 -20.89 -14.49 4.07
CA SER A 169 -19.63 -13.81 4.42
C SER A 169 -18.45 -14.78 4.50
N ALA A 170 -17.25 -14.25 4.28
CA ALA A 170 -15.97 -14.91 4.42
C ALA A 170 -15.14 -14.17 5.47
N ALA A 171 -14.56 -14.90 6.41
CA ALA A 171 -13.65 -14.34 7.40
C ALA A 171 -12.22 -14.32 6.85
N VAL A 172 -11.65 -13.12 6.74
CA VAL A 172 -10.31 -12.90 6.22
C VAL A 172 -9.40 -12.33 7.31
N LYS A 173 -8.23 -12.95 7.49
CA LYS A 173 -7.14 -12.42 8.31
C LYS A 173 -6.34 -11.42 7.49
N LEU A 174 -6.43 -10.15 7.85
CA LEU A 174 -5.73 -9.06 7.18
C LEU A 174 -4.23 -9.03 7.54
N PRO A 175 -3.39 -8.33 6.75
CA PRO A 175 -1.97 -8.13 7.06
C PRO A 175 -1.73 -7.48 8.43
N SER A 176 -2.72 -6.77 8.97
CA SER A 176 -2.67 -6.17 10.30
C SER A 176 -2.90 -7.16 11.45
N GLY A 177 -3.27 -8.41 11.16
CA GLY A 177 -3.71 -9.40 12.15
C GLY A 177 -5.19 -9.30 12.54
N GLU A 178 -5.89 -8.27 12.06
CA GLU A 178 -7.35 -8.12 12.19
C GLU A 178 -8.08 -9.24 11.43
N VAL A 179 -9.11 -9.83 12.03
CA VAL A 179 -10.01 -10.78 11.39
C VAL A 179 -11.31 -10.08 11.07
N ARG A 180 -11.68 -10.07 9.79
CA ARG A 180 -12.80 -9.29 9.28
C ARG A 180 -13.66 -10.12 8.33
N LEU A 181 -14.97 -9.97 8.46
CA LEU A 181 -15.98 -10.49 7.55
C LEU A 181 -16.07 -9.61 6.29
N ILE A 182 -16.06 -10.28 5.15
CA ILE A 182 -16.19 -9.70 3.80
C ILE A 182 -17.25 -10.53 3.06
N SER A 183 -18.06 -9.93 2.19
CA SER A 183 -19.02 -10.70 1.39
C SER A 183 -18.29 -11.74 0.53
N GLN A 184 -18.83 -12.96 0.42
CA GLN A 184 -18.20 -14.01 -0.38
C GLN A 184 -18.15 -13.67 -1.88
N ASN A 185 -19.03 -12.80 -2.36
CA ASN A 185 -19.07 -12.38 -3.76
C ASN A 185 -17.93 -11.40 -4.10
N CYS A 186 -17.25 -10.83 -3.10
CA CYS A 186 -16.12 -9.92 -3.32
C CYS A 186 -14.96 -10.66 -3.98
N SER A 187 -14.32 -10.00 -4.94
CA SER A 187 -13.17 -10.58 -5.64
C SER A 187 -11.87 -10.44 -4.85
N ALA A 188 -10.98 -11.41 -5.00
CA ALA A 188 -9.63 -11.40 -4.47
C ALA A 188 -8.65 -12.06 -5.46
N THR A 189 -7.39 -11.64 -5.43
CA THR A 189 -6.33 -12.23 -6.26
C THR A 189 -5.53 -13.22 -5.44
N VAL A 190 -5.31 -14.43 -5.97
CA VAL A 190 -4.55 -15.48 -5.30
C VAL A 190 -3.06 -15.11 -5.29
N GLY A 191 -2.42 -15.30 -4.13
CA GLY A 191 -1.01 -15.05 -3.88
C GLY A 191 -0.73 -13.86 -2.97
N GLN A 192 0.55 -13.61 -2.72
CA GLN A 192 1.07 -12.46 -1.96
C GLN A 192 1.52 -11.35 -2.92
N VAL A 193 1.42 -10.08 -2.53
CA VAL A 193 2.00 -8.98 -3.33
C VAL A 193 3.53 -9.10 -3.35
N GLY A 194 4.16 -8.93 -4.52
CA GLY A 194 5.61 -8.97 -4.68
C GLY A 194 6.37 -7.85 -3.96
N ASN A 195 7.67 -7.76 -4.23
CA ASN A 195 8.59 -6.79 -3.62
C ASN A 195 8.69 -6.87 -2.08
N VAL A 196 8.75 -8.08 -1.52
CA VAL A 196 8.77 -8.30 -0.07
C VAL A 196 9.94 -7.58 0.63
N GLY A 197 11.09 -7.46 -0.04
CA GLY A 197 12.30 -6.84 0.52
C GLY A 197 12.28 -5.30 0.64
N VAL A 198 11.20 -4.62 0.23
CA VAL A 198 11.17 -3.14 0.20
C VAL A 198 11.40 -2.51 1.59
N ASN A 199 11.00 -3.19 2.66
CA ASN A 199 11.12 -2.72 4.04
C ASN A 199 12.57 -2.78 4.58
N ARG A 200 13.43 -3.61 3.96
CA ARG A 200 14.85 -3.72 4.30
C ARG A 200 15.70 -2.62 3.66
N LYS A 201 15.12 -1.78 2.80
CA LYS A 201 15.80 -0.65 2.18
C LYS A 201 16.13 0.41 3.22
N SER A 202 17.36 0.93 3.16
CA SER A 202 17.80 2.06 3.96
C SER A 202 18.14 3.23 3.06
N LEU A 203 17.50 4.38 3.32
CA LEU A 203 17.63 5.60 2.51
C LEU A 203 19.02 6.26 2.63
N GLY A 204 19.77 5.98 3.69
CA GLY A 204 21.14 6.43 3.95
C GLY A 204 21.33 7.92 4.23
N ARG A 205 20.48 8.80 3.68
CA ARG A 205 20.62 10.26 3.78
C ARG A 205 19.28 11.00 3.78
N ALA A 206 19.27 12.21 4.33
CA ALA A 206 18.08 13.07 4.39
C ALA A 206 17.55 13.44 2.99
N GLY A 207 18.44 13.71 2.03
CA GLY A 207 18.08 14.04 0.64
C GLY A 207 17.24 12.95 -0.04
N SER A 208 17.53 11.67 0.21
CA SER A 208 16.74 10.55 -0.30
C SER A 208 15.29 10.57 0.21
N LYS A 209 15.05 11.05 1.44
CA LYS A 209 13.69 11.28 1.96
C LYS A 209 12.99 12.43 1.23
N ARG A 210 13.72 13.50 0.91
CA ARG A 210 13.19 14.67 0.20
C ARG A 210 12.73 14.31 -1.21
N TRP A 211 13.46 13.42 -1.91
CA TRP A 211 13.07 12.91 -3.23
C TRP A 211 11.73 12.18 -3.24
N LEU A 212 11.36 11.56 -2.11
CA LEU A 212 10.05 10.91 -1.93
C LEU A 212 8.90 11.91 -1.70
N GLY A 213 9.19 13.21 -1.63
CA GLY A 213 8.20 14.25 -1.31
C GLY A 213 7.86 14.32 0.18
N LYS A 214 8.75 13.83 1.05
CA LYS A 214 8.63 13.88 2.51
C LYS A 214 9.54 14.99 3.05
N ARG A 215 8.94 16.04 3.59
CA ARG A 215 9.62 17.15 4.26
C ARG A 215 10.04 16.75 5.69
N PRO A 216 11.02 17.44 6.29
CA PRO A 216 11.42 17.20 7.69
C PRO A 216 10.24 17.39 8.65
N VAL A 217 10.28 16.65 9.75
CA VAL A 217 9.31 16.74 10.86
C VAL A 217 10.05 17.34 12.04
N VAL A 218 9.52 18.43 12.61
CA VAL A 218 10.05 19.04 13.83
C VAL A 218 9.35 18.40 15.04
N ARG A 219 10.11 18.10 16.09
CA ARG A 219 9.55 17.54 17.34
C ARG A 219 8.82 18.64 18.10
N GLY A 220 7.70 18.32 18.74
CA GLY A 220 6.95 19.30 19.55
C GLY A 220 7.74 19.93 20.70
N VAL A 221 8.72 19.20 21.27
CA VAL A 221 9.62 19.71 22.32
C VAL A 221 10.57 20.79 21.82
N ALA A 222 10.79 20.88 20.50
CA ALA A 222 11.65 21.90 19.89
C ALA A 222 10.85 23.13 19.43
N MET A 223 9.60 23.27 19.87
CA MET A 223 8.70 24.35 19.46
C MET A 223 8.36 25.25 20.65
N ASN A 224 7.66 26.36 20.40
CA ASN A 224 7.15 27.23 21.45
C ASN A 224 5.80 26.73 21.99
N PRO A 225 5.36 27.18 23.19
CA PRO A 225 4.07 26.78 23.76
C PRO A 225 2.86 27.04 22.85
N VAL A 226 2.93 28.06 22.00
CA VAL A 226 1.88 28.40 21.01
C VAL A 226 1.73 27.36 19.91
N ASP A 227 2.82 26.67 19.53
CA ASP A 227 2.85 25.75 18.39
C ASP A 227 2.52 24.31 18.80
N HIS A 228 2.93 23.90 19.99
CA HIS A 228 2.77 22.53 20.45
C HIS A 228 2.55 22.43 21.96
N PRO A 229 1.67 21.51 22.41
CA PRO A 229 1.53 21.07 23.81
C PRO A 229 2.78 20.70 24.61
N HIS A 230 3.94 20.57 23.97
CA HIS A 230 5.21 20.17 24.62
C HIS A 230 6.28 21.23 24.41
N GLY A 231 5.92 22.38 23.82
CA GLY A 231 6.86 23.45 23.53
C GLY A 231 7.13 24.30 24.76
N GLY A 232 8.26 25.02 24.71
CA GLY A 232 8.76 25.85 25.80
C GLY A 232 9.58 25.08 26.85
N GLY A 233 9.80 25.75 28.00
CA GLY A 233 10.75 25.32 29.02
C GLY A 233 12.15 25.85 28.74
N GLU A 234 12.92 26.11 29.81
CA GLU A 234 14.31 26.51 29.70
C GLU A 234 15.18 25.30 29.32
N GLY A 235 15.98 25.44 28.26
CA GLY A 235 16.79 24.34 27.73
C GLY A 235 15.96 23.14 27.26
N LYS A 236 16.41 21.92 27.60
CA LYS A 236 15.74 20.68 27.20
C LYS A 236 14.75 20.24 28.26
N ALA A 237 13.45 20.43 27.99
CA ALA A 237 12.39 20.01 28.89
C ALA A 237 11.93 18.56 28.67
N PRO A 238 11.50 17.84 29.73
CA PRO A 238 10.67 16.65 29.59
C PRO A 238 9.27 17.02 29.10
N ILE A 239 8.40 16.04 28.89
CA ILE A 239 7.03 16.27 28.38
C ILE A 239 6.20 17.16 29.31
N GLY A 240 6.47 17.15 30.62
CA GLY A 240 5.82 18.04 31.60
C GLY A 240 4.31 17.82 31.79
N ARG A 241 3.72 16.82 31.15
CA ARG A 241 2.28 16.51 31.17
C ARG A 241 2.03 15.04 31.46
N LYS A 242 0.87 14.74 32.08
CA LYS A 242 0.45 13.37 32.45
C LYS A 242 0.51 12.39 31.27
N LYS A 243 0.21 12.85 30.05
CA LYS A 243 0.29 12.04 28.82
C LYS A 243 0.89 12.87 27.68
N PRO A 244 1.70 12.27 26.80
CA PRO A 244 2.14 12.95 25.59
C PRO A 244 0.94 13.32 24.71
N ALA A 245 0.93 14.53 24.17
CA ALA A 245 -0.11 15.07 23.32
C ALA A 245 0.34 15.22 21.85
N THR A 246 -0.66 15.20 20.98
CA THR A 246 -0.57 15.61 19.57
C THR A 246 -0.50 17.14 19.46
N PRO A 247 -0.14 17.72 18.30
CA PRO A 247 -0.16 19.18 18.12
C PRO A 247 -1.51 19.83 18.44
N TRP A 248 -2.61 19.08 18.30
CA TRP A 248 -3.97 19.53 18.62
C TRP A 248 -4.44 19.20 20.04
N GLY A 249 -3.50 18.95 20.97
CA GLY A 249 -3.82 18.76 22.40
C GLY A 249 -4.38 17.37 22.78
N ARG A 250 -4.77 16.53 21.82
CA ARG A 250 -5.27 15.17 22.12
C ARG A 250 -4.14 14.24 22.55
N PRO A 251 -4.35 13.30 23.49
CA PRO A 251 -3.29 12.37 23.88
C PRO A 251 -2.85 11.46 22.72
N ALA A 252 -1.54 11.32 22.53
CA ALA A 252 -0.91 10.62 21.42
C ALA A 252 -0.74 9.11 21.67
N LEU A 253 -0.64 8.69 22.93
CA LEU A 253 -0.41 7.30 23.32
C LEU A 253 -1.65 6.69 23.98
N GLY A 254 -1.91 5.41 23.67
CA GLY A 254 -2.93 4.59 24.36
C GLY A 254 -4.40 4.85 24.02
N ILE A 255 -4.73 5.98 23.38
CA ILE A 255 -6.13 6.32 23.06
C ILE A 255 -6.58 5.69 21.74
N ARG A 256 -7.73 5.02 21.77
CA ARG A 256 -8.40 4.47 20.58
C ARG A 256 -9.13 5.59 19.84
N THR A 257 -8.80 5.83 18.57
CA THR A 257 -9.36 6.90 17.75
C THR A 257 -10.49 6.45 16.81
N ARG A 258 -10.79 5.14 16.77
CA ARG A 258 -11.91 4.60 15.97
C ARG A 258 -13.23 5.07 16.58
N LYS A 259 -14.14 5.59 15.74
CA LYS A 259 -15.52 5.92 16.14
C LYS A 259 -16.23 4.66 16.65
N ARG A 260 -16.93 4.76 17.79
CA ARG A 260 -17.54 3.61 18.50
C ARG A 260 -18.81 3.02 17.85
N LYS A 261 -19.56 3.83 17.10
CA LYS A 261 -20.84 3.44 16.47
C LYS A 261 -20.68 3.35 14.95
N LYS A 262 -19.61 2.72 14.47
CA LYS A 262 -19.34 2.66 13.03
C LYS A 262 -20.07 1.46 12.43
N TYR A 263 -20.70 1.64 11.28
CA TYR A 263 -21.50 0.59 10.61
C TYR A 263 -20.77 -0.75 10.41
N ASN A 264 -19.44 -0.71 10.29
CA ASN A 264 -18.61 -1.89 10.04
C ASN A 264 -18.01 -2.50 11.31
N ASP A 265 -18.45 -2.10 12.50
CA ASP A 265 -18.02 -2.71 13.76
C ASP A 265 -18.49 -4.18 13.83
N ASN A 266 -19.71 -4.47 13.38
CA ASN A 266 -20.29 -5.83 13.31
C ASN A 266 -19.54 -6.77 12.34
N LEU A 267 -18.82 -6.20 11.37
CA LEU A 267 -18.07 -6.98 10.38
C LEU A 267 -16.66 -7.37 10.89
N ILE A 268 -16.25 -6.96 12.08
CA ILE A 268 -14.90 -7.22 12.59
C ILE A 268 -14.97 -8.16 13.78
N LEU A 269 -14.53 -9.40 13.55
CA LEU A 269 -14.53 -10.44 14.56
C LEU A 269 -13.42 -10.24 15.58
N ARG A 270 -12.22 -9.89 15.10
CA ARG A 270 -11.06 -9.70 15.98
C ARG A 270 -10.25 -8.50 15.54
N ARG A 271 -9.96 -7.62 16.50
CA ARG A 271 -9.09 -6.46 16.25
C ARG A 271 -7.65 -6.90 15.98
N ARG A 272 -6.88 -6.07 15.28
CA ARG A 272 -5.43 -6.24 15.14
C ARG A 272 -4.75 -6.50 16.50
N SER A 273 -3.91 -7.53 16.53
CA SER A 273 -2.87 -7.74 17.54
C SER A 273 -1.54 -7.27 16.96
N LYS A 274 -0.59 -6.91 17.83
CA LYS A 274 0.80 -6.73 17.39
C LYS A 274 1.43 -8.08 17.10
#